data_AF-A0A6P2QWS4-F1
#
_entry.id   AF-A0A6P2QWS4-F1
#
_cell.length_a   1.000
_cell.length_b   1.000
_cell.length_c   1.000
_cell.angle_alpha   90.00
_cell.angle_beta   90.00
_cell.angle_gamma   90.00
#
_symmetry.space_group_name_H-M   'P 1'
#
loop_
_entity.id
_entity.type
_entity.pdbx_description
1 polymer ?
#
loop_
_entity_poly.entity_id
_entity_poly.type
_entity_poly.pdbx_seq_one_letter_code
_entity_poly.pdbx_strand_id
1 'polypeptide(L)'
;MCDDIQLIRILLFAICAVMVFGGIYAIHRFCKRKGIDMNTFPGMFEMYRRVFAFEERAFSLLVLVCMYGSAVLGLMAIALTLWGAGQGCEFPIGRNTHE
;
A
#
# COMPACT_ATOMS: atom_id res chain seq x y z
N MET A 1 7.89 20.73 13.60
CA MET A 1 8.59 19.43 13.65
C MET A 1 7.65 18.27 13.90
N CYS A 2 6.95 18.18 15.04
CA CYS A 2 5.96 17.10 15.25
C CYS A 2 4.76 17.22 14.30
N ASP A 3 4.26 18.44 14.02
CA ASP A 3 3.20 18.67 13.03
C ASP A 3 3.62 18.26 11.60
N ASP A 4 4.87 18.52 11.23
CA ASP A 4 5.42 18.11 9.93
C ASP A 4 5.48 16.59 9.81
N ILE A 5 5.94 15.90 10.87
CA ILE A 5 5.97 14.43 10.92
C ILE A 5 4.55 13.87 10.86
N GLN A 6 3.59 14.50 11.53
CA GLN A 6 2.19 14.10 11.48
C GLN A 6 1.59 14.28 10.07
N LEU A 7 1.85 15.41 9.42
CA LEU A 7 1.42 15.67 8.04
C LEU A 7 2.04 14.64 7.07
N ILE A 8 3.35 14.41 7.17
CA ILE A 8 4.06 13.42 6.35
C ILE A 8 3.47 12.03 6.56
N ARG A 9 3.15 11.65 7.81
CA ARG A 9 2.55 10.35 8.10
C ARG A 9 1.17 10.20 7.46
N ILE A 10 0.30 11.21 7.57
CA ILE A 10 -1.03 11.22 6.93
C ILE A 10 -0.90 11.11 5.41
N LEU A 11 0.02 11.87 4.82
CA LEU A 11 0.27 11.86 3.39
C LEU A 11 0.79 10.50 2.91
N LEU A 12 1.72 9.89 3.66
CA LEU A 12 2.21 8.53 3.40
C LEU A 12 1.07 7.50 3.48
N PHE A 13 0.20 7.59 4.48
CA PHE A 13 -0.99 6.73 4.59
C PHE A 13 -1.95 6.90 3.41
N ALA A 14 -2.21 8.13 2.97
CA ALA A 14 -3.05 8.42 1.83
C ALA A 14 -2.47 7.84 0.53
N ILE A 15 -1.16 8.02 0.29
CA ILE A 15 -0.47 7.44 -0.88
C ILE A 15 -0.50 5.91 -0.83
N CYS A 16 -0.24 5.31 0.34
CA CYS A 16 -0.36 3.87 0.54
C CYS A 16 -1.77 3.36 0.19
N ALA A 17 -2.80 4.02 0.70
CA ALA A 17 -4.19 3.65 0.41
C ALA A 17 -4.47 3.69 -1.09
N VAL A 18 -4.10 4.78 -1.77
CA VAL A 18 -4.28 4.91 -3.22
C VAL A 18 -3.55 3.81 -3.99
N MET A 19 -2.32 3.47 -3.62
CA MET A 19 -1.56 2.39 -4.27
C MET A 19 -2.18 1.01 -4.04
N VAL A 20 -2.67 0.73 -2.83
CA VAL A 20 -3.32 -0.55 -2.50
C VAL A 20 -4.63 -0.69 -3.27
N PHE A 21 -5.53 0.31 -3.19
CA PHE A 21 -6.80 0.28 -3.91
C PHE A 21 -6.61 0.29 -5.42
N GLY A 22 -5.68 1.10 -5.93
CA GLY A 22 -5.33 1.14 -7.35
C GLY A 22 -4.76 -0.20 -7.83
N GLY A 23 -3.89 -0.82 -7.02
CA GLY A 23 -3.36 -2.16 -7.25
C GLY A 23 -4.49 -3.18 -7.34
N ILE A 24 -5.34 -3.29 -6.32
CA ILE A 24 -6.49 -4.22 -6.28
C ILE A 24 -7.40 -4.00 -7.48
N TYR A 25 -7.72 -2.76 -7.83
CA TYR A 25 -8.57 -2.46 -8.99
C TYR A 25 -7.94 -2.92 -10.31
N ALA A 26 -6.65 -2.63 -10.54
CA ALA A 26 -5.94 -3.05 -11.74
C ALA A 26 -5.85 -4.58 -11.85
N ILE A 27 -5.52 -5.22 -10.73
CA ILE A 27 -5.44 -6.67 -10.53
C ILE A 27 -6.78 -7.34 -10.85
N HIS A 28 -7.87 -6.83 -10.29
CA HIS A 28 -9.23 -7.32 -10.54
C HIS A 28 -9.64 -7.14 -12.00
N ARG A 29 -9.37 -5.98 -12.60
CA ARG A 29 -9.63 -5.72 -14.03
C ARG A 29 -8.87 -6.68 -14.94
N PHE A 30 -7.61 -6.98 -14.60
CA PHE A 30 -6.78 -7.92 -15.36
C PHE A 30 -7.31 -9.36 -15.27
N CYS A 31 -7.62 -9.83 -14.07
CA CYS A 31 -8.15 -11.18 -13.89
C CYS A 31 -9.51 -11.36 -14.54
N LYS A 32 -10.39 -10.35 -14.49
CA LYS A 32 -11.66 -10.36 -15.22
C LYS A 32 -11.47 -10.47 -16.75
N ARG A 33 -10.42 -9.83 -17.31
CA ARG A 33 -10.10 -9.92 -18.75
C ARG A 33 -9.53 -11.28 -19.16
N LYS A 34 -8.82 -11.96 -18.27
CA LYS A 34 -8.14 -13.23 -18.54
C LYS A 34 -8.90 -14.46 -18.01
N GLY A 35 -10.06 -14.27 -17.38
CA GLY A 35 -10.88 -15.35 -16.83
C GLY A 35 -10.24 -16.05 -15.62
N ILE A 36 -9.35 -15.37 -14.89
CA ILE A 36 -8.66 -15.95 -13.72
C ILE A 36 -9.53 -15.75 -12.48
N ASP A 37 -9.77 -16.82 -11.72
CA ASP A 37 -10.49 -16.75 -10.45
C ASP A 37 -9.56 -16.38 -9.29
N MET A 38 -9.62 -15.11 -8.86
CA MET A 38 -8.80 -14.58 -7.77
C MET A 38 -9.20 -15.04 -6.37
N ASN A 39 -10.39 -15.60 -6.21
CA ASN A 39 -10.81 -16.15 -4.92
C ASN A 39 -10.21 -17.53 -4.64
N THR A 40 -9.51 -18.10 -5.62
CA THR A 40 -8.87 -19.41 -5.51
C THR A 40 -7.35 -19.27 -5.39
N PHE A 41 -6.74 -20.08 -4.51
CA PHE A 41 -5.28 -20.23 -4.44
C PHE A 41 -4.60 -20.45 -5.80
N PRO A 42 -5.08 -21.38 -6.67
CA PRO A 42 -4.48 -21.58 -7.99
C PRO A 42 -4.56 -20.33 -8.88
N GLY A 43 -5.69 -19.61 -8.91
CA GLY A 43 -5.82 -18.41 -9.72
C GLY A 43 -4.96 -17.24 -9.23
N MET A 44 -4.78 -17.10 -7.91
CA MET A 44 -3.83 -16.13 -7.35
C MET A 44 -2.38 -16.49 -7.74
N PHE A 45 -2.01 -17.77 -7.66
CA PHE A 45 -0.66 -18.21 -8.04
C PHE A 45 -0.39 -18.03 -9.54
N GLU A 46 -1.39 -18.28 -10.38
CA GLU A 46 -1.29 -18.05 -11.82
C GLU A 46 -1.12 -16.56 -12.15
N MET A 47 -1.87 -15.70 -11.45
CA MET A 47 -1.72 -14.25 -11.59
C MET A 47 -0.31 -13.79 -11.17
N TYR A 48 0.21 -14.24 -10.02
CA TYR A 48 1.57 -13.94 -9.59
C TYR A 48 2.63 -14.45 -10.56
N ARG A 49 2.46 -15.66 -11.08
CA ARG A 49 3.37 -16.23 -12.08
C ARG A 49 3.45 -15.34 -13.31
N ARG A 50 2.33 -14.82 -13.82
CA ARG A 50 2.31 -13.91 -14.97
C ARG A 50 2.92 -12.54 -14.66
N VAL A 51 2.71 -12.03 -13.43
CA VAL A 51 3.36 -10.80 -12.96
C VAL A 51 4.88 -10.95 -12.99
N PHE A 52 5.42 -12.02 -12.41
CA PHE A 52 6.87 -12.27 -12.36
C PHE A 52 7.46 -12.74 -13.71
N ALA A 53 6.65 -13.32 -14.59
CA ALA A 53 7.05 -13.65 -15.96
C ALA A 53 7.11 -12.43 -16.89
N PHE A 54 6.66 -11.24 -16.44
CA PHE A 54 6.63 -10.01 -17.22
C PHE A 54 5.90 -10.14 -18.57
N GLU A 55 4.86 -10.99 -18.66
CA GLU A 55 4.05 -11.16 -19.88
C GLU A 55 3.45 -9.83 -20.35
N GLU A 56 2.99 -9.02 -19.39
CA GLU A 56 2.44 -7.70 -19.63
C GLU A 56 3.25 -6.69 -18.82
N ARG A 57 4.38 -6.23 -19.37
CA ARG A 57 5.38 -5.41 -18.65
C ARG A 57 4.76 -4.26 -17.85
N ALA A 58 3.81 -3.54 -18.43
CA ALA A 58 3.14 -2.41 -17.77
C ALA A 58 2.28 -2.86 -16.57
N PHE A 59 1.56 -3.98 -16.71
CA PHE A 59 0.76 -4.56 -15.62
C PHE A 59 1.66 -5.14 -14.52
N SER A 60 2.69 -5.89 -14.90
CA SER A 60 3.67 -6.44 -13.96
C SER A 60 4.34 -5.35 -13.15
N LEU A 61 4.82 -4.27 -13.79
CA LEU A 61 5.40 -3.13 -13.12
C LEU A 61 4.40 -2.45 -12.18
N LEU A 62 3.16 -2.24 -12.62
CA LEU A 62 2.13 -1.63 -11.79
C LEU A 62 1.87 -2.47 -10.53
N VAL A 63 1.71 -3.78 -10.66
CA VAL A 63 1.46 -4.67 -9.51
C VAL A 63 2.66 -4.69 -8.56
N LEU A 64 3.88 -4.79 -9.10
CA LEU A 64 5.10 -4.77 -8.30
C LEU A 64 5.28 -3.45 -7.56
N VAL A 65 5.07 -2.30 -8.22
CA VAL A 65 5.16 -0.97 -7.61
C VAL A 65 4.08 -0.80 -6.55
N CYS A 66 2.83 -1.20 -6.82
CA CYS A 66 1.77 -1.12 -5.83
C CYS A 66 2.05 -1.99 -4.60
N MET A 67 2.54 -3.21 -4.80
CA MET A 67 2.74 -4.17 -3.71
C MET A 67 4.01 -3.87 -2.90
N TYR A 68 5.16 -3.75 -3.56
CA TYR A 68 6.42 -3.44 -2.89
C TYR A 68 6.52 -1.98 -2.47
N GLY A 69 5.97 -1.05 -3.27
CA GLY A 69 5.92 0.36 -2.92
C GLY A 69 5.07 0.61 -1.67
N SER A 70 3.89 -0.01 -1.56
CA SER A 70 3.08 0.13 -0.33
C SER A 70 3.75 -0.50 0.89
N ALA A 71 4.47 -1.63 0.73
CA ALA A 71 5.25 -2.23 1.81
C ALA A 71 6.38 -1.29 2.29
N VAL A 72 7.14 -0.70 1.37
CA VAL A 72 8.23 0.25 1.69
C VAL A 72 7.67 1.50 2.39
N LEU A 73 6.60 2.09 1.86
CA LEU A 73 5.96 3.25 2.48
C LEU A 73 5.38 2.93 3.87
N GLY A 74 4.82 1.73 4.06
CA GLY A 74 4.36 1.24 5.35
C GLY A 74 5.49 1.14 6.37
N LEU A 75 6.63 0.55 5.99
CA LEU A 75 7.82 0.49 6.84
C LEU A 75 8.36 1.89 7.15
N MET A 76 8.37 2.79 6.17
CA MET A 76 8.80 4.18 6.36
C MET A 76 7.90 4.93 7.35
N ALA A 77 6.58 4.71 7.27
CA ALA A 77 5.63 5.29 8.23
C ALA A 77 5.85 4.77 9.65
N ILE A 78 6.13 3.47 9.82
CA ILE A 78 6.47 2.88 11.13
C ILE A 78 7.78 3.49 11.67
N ALA A 79 8.82 3.57 10.84
CA ALA A 79 10.10 4.15 11.23
C ALA A 79 9.96 5.62 11.67
N LEU A 80 9.20 6.42 10.91
CA LEU A 80 8.89 7.81 11.26
C LEU A 80 8.10 7.92 12.57
N THR A 81 7.20 6.97 12.83
CA THR A 81 6.42 6.94 14.08
C THR A 81 7.31 6.64 15.28
N LEU A 82 8.19 5.64 15.18
CA LEU A 82 9.16 5.30 16.24
C LEU A 82 10.16 6.44 16.47
N TRP A 83 10.64 7.06 15.38
CA TRP A 83 11.54 8.21 15.45
C TRP A 83 10.88 9.41 16.13
N GLY A 84 9.65 9.74 15.73
CA GLY A 84 8.88 10.83 16.34
C GLY A 84 8.58 10.58 17.83
N ALA A 85 8.26 9.34 18.20
CA ALA A 85 8.08 8.96 19.60
C ALA A 85 9.36 9.14 20.42
N GLY A 86 10.52 8.82 19.84
CA GLY A 86 11.83 9.05 20.47
C GLY A 86 12.18 10.54 20.69
N GLN A 87 11.60 11.45 19.90
CA GLN A 87 11.76 12.90 20.09
C GLN A 87 10.70 13.52 21.02
N GLY A 88 9.81 12.71 21.60
CA GLY A 88 8.74 13.19 22.48
C GLY A 88 7.52 13.75 21.74
N CYS A 89 7.35 13.46 20.44
CA CYS A 89 6.12 13.82 19.72
C CYS A 89 4.97 12.92 20.16
N GLU A 90 3.91 13.51 20.75
CA GLU A 90 2.65 12.83 20.97
C GLU A 90 1.81 12.86 19.69
N PHE A 91 1.52 11.68 19.14
CA PHE A 91 0.59 11.55 18.01
C PHE A 91 -0.81 11.26 18.55
N PRO A 92 -1.73 12.24 18.58
CA PRO A 92 -3.06 12.03 19.13
C PRO A 92 -3.83 11.03 18.25
N ILE A 93 -4.05 9.81 18.76
CA ILE A 93 -4.97 8.84 18.18
C ILE A 93 -6.35 9.18 18.77
N GLY A 94 -7.05 10.11 18.12
CA GLY A 94 -8.38 10.53 18.53
C GLY A 94 -8.40 11.40 19.78
N ARG A 95 -8.31 12.73 19.61
CA ARG A 95 -8.96 13.63 20.57
C ARG A 95 -10.45 13.62 20.24
N ASN A 96 -11.18 12.69 20.87
CA ASN A 96 -12.55 12.98 21.28
C ASN A 96 -12.45 14.09 22.33
N THR A 97 -12.43 15.34 21.87
CA THR A 97 -12.84 16.48 22.69
C THR A 97 -14.33 16.31 22.97
N HIS A 98 -14.65 15.59 24.03
CA HIS A 98 -15.85 15.86 24.80
C HIS A 98 -15.39 16.60 26.05
N GLU A 99 -15.56 17.93 25.99
CA GLU A 99 -15.81 18.75 27.17
C GLU A 99 -17.05 18.25 27.93
#